data_AF-A0A7J8JG79-F1
#
_entry.id   AF-A0A7J8JG79-F1
#
_cell.length_a   1.000
_cell.length_b   1.000
_cell.length_c   1.000
_cell.angle_alpha   90.00
_cell.angle_beta   90.00
_cell.angle_gamma   90.00
#
_symmetry.space_group_name_H-M   'P 1'
#
loop_
_entity.id
_entity.type
_entity.pdbx_description
1 polymer ?
#
loop_
_entity_poly.entity_id
_entity_poly.type
_entity_poly.pdbx_seq_one_letter_code
_entity_poly.pdbx_strand_id
1 'polypeptide(L)'
;MKPEGELEEMCTAVLMALGSQFPGMVITKLWDRQRVRKLPPRGLLVTVGKLSLCQDIARYIDATWEYILRILRMAKEEDDMLAICHVLYGLVVSTQKHLDPAAKHEGAMDIREEAVAIKAYQTLRVLFNRWSLKSKDKVTEQVLVVIGRLFYLIPPFKLKNQVNWLTRWLMSVISTKVTPFYISQCIFQLVDALALSGCGGINLEYQLENITDMLFNQLNEKVNNSDSHSVLNHSLAQRAFCILTKLYSDQVVFLLQKTMESKDPAKTVSALQVFVDVFQEVPQTEKLQSKVMHSVINMIQEDFEPVSRKAECSGWEGRRLLS
;
A
#
# COMPACT_ATOMS: atom_id res chain seq x y z
N MET A 1 -22.19 31.17 2.83
CA MET A 1 -21.34 30.12 3.43
C MET A 1 -21.90 29.81 4.80
N LYS A 2 -22.06 28.54 5.18
CA LYS A 2 -22.68 28.16 6.46
C LYS A 2 -21.67 28.37 7.60
N PRO A 3 -22.02 29.11 8.67
CA PRO A 3 -21.14 29.39 9.81
C PRO A 3 -20.84 28.14 10.69
N GLU A 4 -21.48 27.02 10.43
CA GLU A 4 -21.36 25.79 11.23
C GLU A 4 -19.98 25.10 11.06
N GLY A 5 -19.35 25.18 9.88
CA GLY A 5 -18.05 24.57 9.63
C GLY A 5 -16.89 25.32 10.32
N GLU A 6 -16.90 26.66 10.24
CA GLU A 6 -15.86 27.50 10.85
C GLU A 6 -15.82 27.35 12.38
N LEU A 7 -17.00 27.23 13.02
CA LEU A 7 -17.08 27.02 14.47
C LEU A 7 -16.47 25.67 14.90
N GLU A 8 -16.77 24.58 14.17
CA GLU A 8 -16.21 23.26 14.46
C GLU A 8 -14.67 23.25 14.29
N GLU A 9 -14.16 23.90 13.25
CA GLU A 9 -12.72 24.04 13.01
C GLU A 9 -12.04 24.80 14.15
N MET A 10 -12.60 25.93 14.59
CA MET A 10 -12.08 26.70 15.71
C MET A 10 -12.11 25.92 17.03
N CYS A 11 -13.19 25.18 17.29
CA CYS A 11 -13.27 24.29 18.46
C CYS A 11 -12.21 23.18 18.40
N THR A 12 -11.98 22.60 17.22
CA THR A 12 -10.94 21.59 16.99
C THR A 12 -9.54 22.18 17.21
N ALA A 13 -9.29 23.41 16.77
CA ALA A 13 -8.03 24.11 17.01
C ALA A 13 -7.79 24.36 18.52
N VAL A 14 -8.84 24.75 19.26
CA VAL A 14 -8.76 24.90 20.73
C VAL A 14 -8.46 23.55 21.40
N LEU A 15 -9.13 22.47 21.00
CA LEU A 15 -8.85 21.13 21.52
C LEU A 15 -7.41 20.69 21.24
N MET A 16 -6.88 20.98 20.04
CA MET A 16 -5.48 20.73 19.69
C MET A 16 -4.53 21.53 20.57
N ALA A 17 -4.78 22.83 20.78
CA ALA A 17 -3.95 23.68 21.63
C ALA A 17 -3.91 23.16 23.08
N LEU A 18 -5.07 22.83 23.65
CA LEU A 18 -5.17 22.25 25.00
C LEU A 18 -4.45 20.90 25.09
N GLY A 19 -4.69 20.02 24.11
CA GLY A 19 -4.11 18.68 24.07
C GLY A 19 -2.61 18.67 23.83
N SER A 20 -2.06 19.68 23.15
CA SER A 20 -0.61 19.76 22.90
C SER A 20 0.21 19.88 24.19
N GLN A 21 -0.37 20.52 25.22
CA GLN A 21 0.25 20.63 26.54
C GLN A 21 -0.13 19.46 27.44
N PHE A 22 -1.39 19.01 27.37
CA PHE A 22 -1.92 17.95 28.21
C PHE A 22 -2.73 16.91 27.40
N PRO A 23 -2.06 16.00 26.67
CA PRO A 23 -2.74 15.06 25.76
C PRO A 23 -3.80 14.20 26.47
N GLY A 24 -3.50 13.78 27.70
CA GLY A 24 -4.40 12.97 28.51
C GLY A 24 -5.75 13.62 28.79
N MET A 25 -5.80 14.94 28.91
CA MET A 25 -7.07 15.65 29.18
C MET A 25 -8.05 15.51 28.01
N VAL A 26 -7.56 15.56 26.77
CA VAL A 26 -8.39 15.43 25.58
C VAL A 26 -8.72 13.96 25.30
N ILE A 27 -7.75 13.06 25.46
CA ILE A 27 -7.94 11.63 25.19
C ILE A 27 -8.94 11.02 26.18
N THR A 28 -8.85 11.36 27.46
CA THR A 28 -9.81 10.86 28.47
C THR A 28 -11.24 11.33 28.22
N LYS A 29 -11.43 12.52 27.66
CA LYS A 29 -12.76 13.01 27.25
C LYS A 29 -13.39 12.20 26.12
N LEU A 30 -12.59 11.55 25.28
CA LEU A 30 -13.09 10.56 24.33
C LEU A 30 -13.70 9.36 25.05
N TRP A 31 -13.04 8.87 26.11
CA TRP A 31 -13.44 7.70 26.87
C TRP A 31 -14.67 7.94 27.74
N ASP A 32 -14.87 9.16 28.27
CA ASP A 32 -16.09 9.55 29.01
C ASP A 32 -17.37 9.25 28.20
N ARG A 33 -17.26 9.18 26.86
CA ARG A 33 -18.36 8.89 25.94
C ARG A 33 -18.59 7.40 25.70
N GLN A 34 -17.91 6.49 26.38
CA GLN A 34 -18.01 5.04 26.15
C GLN A 34 -19.40 4.45 26.36
N ARG A 35 -20.23 5.07 27.20
CA ARG A 35 -21.63 4.65 27.42
C ARG A 35 -22.60 5.25 26.41
N VAL A 36 -22.16 6.22 25.62
CA VAL A 36 -22.99 6.91 24.64
C VAL A 36 -23.02 6.07 23.36
N ARG A 37 -24.21 5.60 22.95
CA ARG A 37 -24.41 4.84 21.70
C ARG A 37 -24.39 5.73 20.45
N LYS A 38 -23.51 6.74 20.41
CA LYS A 38 -23.31 7.66 19.29
C LYS A 38 -21.82 7.85 19.04
N LEU A 39 -21.46 8.17 17.80
CA LEU A 39 -20.09 8.52 17.46
C LEU A 39 -19.66 9.81 18.19
N PRO A 40 -18.40 9.91 18.61
CA PRO A 40 -17.83 11.17 19.10
C PRO A 40 -17.84 12.25 18.02
N PRO A 41 -17.78 13.54 18.41
CA PRO A 41 -17.57 14.62 17.45
C PRO A 41 -16.32 14.40 16.59
N ARG A 42 -16.41 14.70 15.29
CA ARG A 42 -15.32 14.48 14.32
C ARG A 42 -14.07 15.27 14.71
N GLY A 43 -14.22 16.53 15.10
CA GLY A 43 -13.12 17.35 15.62
C GLY A 43 -12.38 16.71 16.81
N LEU A 44 -13.09 16.04 17.72
CA LEU A 44 -12.45 15.33 18.85
C LEU A 44 -11.66 14.12 18.38
N LEU A 45 -12.20 13.31 17.46
CA LEU A 45 -11.49 12.18 16.86
C LEU A 45 -10.22 12.65 16.13
N VAL A 46 -10.34 13.64 15.24
CA VAL A 46 -9.19 14.20 14.52
C VAL A 46 -8.12 14.72 15.49
N THR A 47 -8.53 15.41 16.56
CA THR A 47 -7.62 15.89 17.60
C THR A 47 -6.89 14.73 18.28
N VAL A 48 -7.61 13.70 18.73
CA VAL A 48 -7.00 12.52 19.38
C VAL A 48 -6.04 11.81 18.43
N GLY A 49 -6.35 11.71 17.14
CA GLY A 49 -5.44 11.13 16.14
C GLY A 49 -4.13 11.91 16.01
N LYS A 50 -4.20 13.25 15.95
CA LYS A 50 -3.01 14.11 15.90
C LYS A 50 -2.20 14.03 17.20
N LEU A 51 -2.86 14.12 18.35
CA LEU A 51 -2.21 14.00 19.66
C LEU A 51 -1.57 12.63 19.86
N SER A 52 -2.13 11.58 19.27
CA SER A 52 -1.54 10.25 19.32
C SER A 52 -0.16 10.23 18.67
N LEU A 53 0.22 11.20 17.83
CA LEU A 53 1.56 11.26 17.24
C LEU A 53 2.59 12.00 18.12
N CYS A 54 2.15 12.64 19.21
CA CYS A 54 3.01 13.37 20.15
C CYS A 54 3.78 12.42 21.09
N GLN A 55 4.80 12.96 21.76
CA GLN A 55 5.56 12.23 22.78
C GLN A 55 4.66 11.94 24.02
N ASP A 56 5.00 10.90 24.79
CA ASP A 56 4.34 10.53 26.05
C ASP A 56 2.88 10.08 26.01
N ILE A 57 2.42 9.56 24.87
CA ILE A 57 1.04 9.04 24.74
C ILE A 57 0.92 7.51 24.91
N ALA A 58 2.02 6.79 25.11
CA ALA A 58 2.07 5.33 25.26
C ALA A 58 0.99 4.77 26.19
N ARG A 59 0.82 5.41 27.36
CA ARG A 59 -0.15 5.03 28.40
C ARG A 59 -1.62 5.09 27.96
N TYR A 60 -1.93 5.82 26.89
CA TYR A 60 -3.30 5.99 26.38
C TYR A 60 -3.60 5.09 25.17
N ILE A 61 -2.59 4.53 24.50
CA ILE A 61 -2.75 3.79 23.25
C ILE A 61 -3.72 2.62 23.41
N ASP A 62 -3.49 1.79 24.42
CA ASP A 62 -4.21 0.53 24.58
C ASP A 62 -5.72 0.75 24.75
N ALA A 63 -6.08 1.59 25.73
CA ALA A 63 -7.47 1.95 26.03
C ALA A 63 -8.13 2.73 24.89
N THR A 64 -7.40 3.62 24.22
CA THR A 64 -7.93 4.38 23.08
C THR A 64 -8.22 3.46 21.91
N TRP A 65 -7.32 2.53 21.57
CA TRP A 65 -7.55 1.58 20.49
C TRP A 65 -8.74 0.67 20.80
N GLU A 66 -8.84 0.18 22.04
CA GLU A 66 -10.00 -0.62 22.45
C GLU A 66 -11.32 0.16 22.29
N TYR A 67 -11.34 1.44 22.68
CA TYR A 67 -12.48 2.32 22.46
C TYR A 67 -12.81 2.47 20.97
N ILE A 68 -11.81 2.76 20.13
CA ILE A 68 -12.00 2.94 18.68
C ILE A 68 -12.54 1.67 18.03
N LEU A 69 -12.05 0.48 18.40
CA LEU A 69 -12.55 -0.79 17.88
C LEU A 69 -14.05 -0.99 18.12
N ARG A 70 -14.57 -0.51 19.26
CA ARG A 70 -16.01 -0.60 19.58
C ARG A 70 -16.85 0.30 18.68
N ILE A 71 -16.36 1.48 18.35
CA ILE A 71 -17.10 2.46 17.52
C ILE A 71 -16.79 2.34 16.02
N LEU A 72 -15.76 1.59 15.63
CA LEU A 72 -15.31 1.43 14.24
C LEU A 72 -16.43 0.96 13.30
N ARG A 73 -17.35 0.13 13.81
CA ARG A 73 -18.51 -0.39 13.06
C ARG A 73 -19.68 0.58 12.96
N MET A 74 -19.66 1.65 13.75
CA MET A 74 -20.74 2.63 13.80
C MET A 74 -20.61 3.70 12.71
N ALA A 75 -19.37 3.96 12.24
CA ALA A 75 -19.14 4.90 11.14
C ALA A 75 -19.71 4.38 9.82
N LYS A 76 -20.63 5.16 9.26
CA LYS A 76 -21.27 4.90 7.97
C LYS A 76 -21.09 6.06 7.00
N GLU A 77 -21.06 7.29 7.50
CA GLU A 77 -20.81 8.49 6.71
C GLU A 77 -19.31 8.62 6.42
N GLU A 78 -18.98 9.20 5.27
CA GLU A 78 -17.60 9.34 4.80
C GLU A 78 -16.73 10.15 5.76
N ASP A 79 -17.21 11.30 6.22
CA ASP A 79 -16.48 12.14 7.17
C ASP A 79 -16.23 11.46 8.52
N ASP A 80 -17.17 10.66 9.02
CA ASP A 80 -16.98 9.88 10.24
C ASP A 80 -15.91 8.81 10.06
N MET A 81 -15.93 8.14 8.90
CA MET A 81 -14.92 7.14 8.54
C MET A 81 -13.53 7.79 8.45
N LEU A 82 -13.41 8.97 7.83
CA LEU A 82 -12.17 9.74 7.74
C LEU A 82 -11.67 10.19 9.12
N ALA A 83 -12.56 10.62 10.01
CA ALA A 83 -12.20 10.99 11.38
C ALA A 83 -11.69 9.79 12.17
N ILE A 84 -12.30 8.61 12.01
CA ILE A 84 -11.80 7.38 12.63
C ILE A 84 -10.46 6.93 12.03
N CYS A 85 -10.26 7.05 10.72
CA CYS A 85 -8.99 6.78 10.08
C CYS A 85 -7.85 7.64 10.65
N HIS A 86 -8.10 8.93 10.94
CA HIS A 86 -7.12 9.79 11.59
C HIS A 86 -6.68 9.25 12.96
N VAL A 87 -7.63 8.78 13.78
CA VAL A 87 -7.30 8.19 15.08
C VAL A 87 -6.52 6.91 14.91
N LEU A 88 -6.99 6.00 14.06
CA LEU A 88 -6.32 4.72 13.80
C LEU A 88 -4.90 4.92 13.30
N TYR A 89 -4.69 5.85 12.36
CA TYR A 89 -3.36 6.18 11.86
C TYR A 89 -2.44 6.62 13.01
N GLY A 90 -2.87 7.56 13.84
CA GLY A 90 -2.10 8.03 14.99
C GLY A 90 -1.76 6.91 15.98
N LEU A 91 -2.73 6.07 16.31
CA LEU A 91 -2.54 4.93 17.22
C LEU A 91 -1.58 3.89 16.66
N VAL A 92 -1.73 3.52 15.39
CA VAL A 92 -0.89 2.50 14.73
C VAL A 92 0.55 2.99 14.63
N VAL A 93 0.77 4.23 14.16
CA VAL A 93 2.11 4.81 14.03
C VAL A 93 2.80 4.91 15.37
N SER A 94 2.09 5.33 16.42
CA SER A 94 2.72 5.45 17.73
C SER A 94 2.97 4.11 18.39
N THR A 95 2.09 3.14 18.19
CA THR A 95 2.35 1.75 18.61
C THR A 95 3.61 1.20 17.95
N GLN A 96 3.79 1.41 16.65
CA GLN A 96 5.02 1.02 15.94
C GLN A 96 6.26 1.68 16.56
N LYS A 97 6.20 2.98 16.85
CA LYS A 97 7.32 3.70 17.49
C LYS A 97 7.67 3.14 18.87
N HIS A 98 6.67 2.73 19.66
CA HIS A 98 6.90 2.18 20.99
C HIS A 98 7.40 0.73 20.98
N LEU A 99 7.08 -0.03 19.93
CA LEU A 99 7.59 -1.39 19.74
C LEU A 99 8.95 -1.42 19.02
N ASP A 100 9.44 -0.28 18.52
CA ASP A 100 10.73 -0.20 17.84
C ASP A 100 11.87 -0.47 18.85
N PRO A 101 12.63 -1.57 18.71
CA PRO A 101 13.73 -1.90 19.62
C PRO A 101 14.85 -0.85 19.63
N ALA A 102 14.95 -0.03 18.58
CA ALA A 102 15.93 1.07 18.50
C ALA A 102 15.50 2.31 19.28
N ALA A 103 14.22 2.42 19.65
CA ALA A 103 13.71 3.53 20.44
C ALA A 103 14.08 3.32 21.92
N LYS A 104 15.10 4.04 22.40
CA LYS A 104 15.43 4.13 23.83
C LYS A 104 14.28 4.80 24.58
N HIS A 105 13.31 4.02 25.05
CA HIS A 105 12.24 4.53 25.90
C HIS A 105 12.45 4.06 27.34
N GLU A 106 12.85 4.99 28.21
CA GLU A 106 12.76 4.81 29.66
C GLU A 106 11.29 4.78 30.06
N GLY A 107 10.88 3.68 30.71
CA GLY A 107 9.47 3.42 31.05
C GLY A 107 8.76 2.56 30.02
N ALA A 108 9.29 1.36 29.77
CA ALA A 108 8.61 0.30 29.01
C ALA A 108 7.28 -0.03 29.71
N MET A 109 6.18 0.58 29.24
CA MET A 109 4.86 0.05 29.51
C MET A 109 4.73 -1.29 28.79
N ASP A 110 4.15 -2.25 29.51
CA ASP A 110 3.93 -3.64 29.10
C ASP A 110 2.83 -3.72 28.01
N ILE A 111 3.03 -3.02 26.89
CA ILE A 111 2.23 -3.20 25.69
C ILE A 111 2.63 -4.57 25.14
N ARG A 112 1.94 -5.60 25.59
CA ARG A 112 2.17 -6.97 25.12
C ARG A 112 1.98 -7.02 23.61
N GLU A 113 3.02 -7.40 22.89
CA GLU A 113 3.02 -7.55 21.43
C GLU A 113 1.82 -8.38 20.94
N GLU A 114 1.46 -9.41 21.70
CA GLU A 114 0.29 -10.26 21.43
C GLU A 114 -1.04 -9.49 21.46
N ALA A 115 -1.21 -8.59 22.43
CA ALA A 115 -2.42 -7.77 22.55
C ALA A 115 -2.53 -6.76 21.40
N VAL A 116 -1.41 -6.15 21.02
CA VAL A 116 -1.32 -5.28 19.83
C VAL A 116 -1.65 -6.05 18.57
N ALA A 117 -1.06 -7.24 18.39
CA ALA A 117 -1.33 -8.10 17.23
C ALA A 117 -2.82 -8.45 17.11
N ILE A 118 -3.49 -8.74 18.23
CA ILE A 118 -4.93 -9.00 18.25
C ILE A 118 -5.71 -7.76 17.81
N LYS A 119 -5.41 -6.58 18.38
CA LYS A 119 -6.06 -5.32 18.02
C LYS A 119 -5.84 -4.93 16.56
N ALA A 120 -4.61 -5.09 16.05
CA ALA A 120 -4.25 -4.83 14.67
C ALA A 120 -5.03 -5.73 13.69
N TYR A 121 -5.06 -7.04 13.97
CA TYR A 121 -5.81 -8.00 13.17
C TYR A 121 -7.33 -7.77 13.23
N GLN A 122 -7.88 -7.42 14.39
CA GLN A 122 -9.30 -7.07 14.51
C GLN A 122 -9.65 -5.79 13.73
N THR A 123 -8.79 -4.77 13.78
CA THR A 123 -8.95 -3.53 13.02
C THR A 123 -8.97 -3.82 11.53
N LEU A 124 -7.99 -4.58 11.04
CA LEU A 124 -7.93 -5.06 9.65
C LEU A 124 -9.24 -5.74 9.26
N ARG A 125 -9.70 -6.73 10.03
CA ARG A 125 -10.94 -7.45 9.69
C ARG A 125 -12.18 -6.55 9.66
N VAL A 126 -12.29 -5.56 10.54
CA VAL A 126 -13.46 -4.67 10.55
C VAL A 126 -13.45 -3.73 9.34
N LEU A 127 -12.31 -3.11 9.03
CA LEU A 127 -12.17 -2.21 7.89
C LEU A 127 -12.61 -2.89 6.59
N PHE A 128 -12.21 -4.13 6.36
CA PHE A 128 -12.57 -4.82 5.13
C PHE A 128 -14.00 -5.36 5.10
N ASN A 129 -14.49 -5.92 6.21
CA ASN A 129 -15.76 -6.64 6.21
C ASN A 129 -16.97 -5.73 6.43
N ARG A 130 -16.76 -4.50 6.90
CA ARG A 130 -17.86 -3.62 7.33
C ARG A 130 -17.90 -2.29 6.59
N TRP A 131 -16.79 -1.83 6.03
CA TRP A 131 -16.77 -0.55 5.33
C TRP A 131 -16.94 -0.74 3.83
N SER A 132 -17.84 0.05 3.24
CA SER A 132 -18.08 0.08 1.79
C SER A 132 -17.07 1.00 1.11
N LEU A 133 -15.89 0.46 0.79
CA LEU A 133 -14.74 1.23 0.28
C LEU A 133 -14.84 1.56 -1.21
N LYS A 134 -15.40 0.65 -2.03
CA LYS A 134 -15.41 0.80 -3.51
C LYS A 134 -16.05 2.08 -4.06
N SER A 135 -16.90 2.75 -3.29
CA SER A 135 -17.61 3.98 -3.70
C SER A 135 -17.13 5.23 -2.96
N LYS A 136 -16.06 5.13 -2.15
CA LYS A 136 -15.55 6.20 -1.28
C LYS A 136 -14.04 6.28 -1.42
N ASP A 137 -13.57 6.92 -2.48
CA ASP A 137 -12.16 6.90 -2.86
C ASP A 137 -11.27 7.47 -1.75
N LYS A 138 -11.60 8.65 -1.20
CA LYS A 138 -10.83 9.26 -0.10
C LYS A 138 -10.76 8.39 1.15
N VAL A 139 -11.87 7.75 1.53
CA VAL A 139 -11.87 6.80 2.65
C VAL A 139 -10.98 5.61 2.34
N THR A 140 -11.06 5.08 1.12
CA THR A 140 -10.26 3.94 0.68
C THR A 140 -8.77 4.25 0.73
N GLU A 141 -8.37 5.44 0.29
CA GLU A 141 -6.99 5.93 0.39
C GLU A 141 -6.51 5.94 1.84
N GLN A 142 -7.26 6.54 2.77
CA GLN A 142 -6.89 6.58 4.19
C GLN A 142 -6.87 5.18 4.81
N VAL A 143 -7.78 4.31 4.41
CA VAL A 143 -7.82 2.92 4.87
C VAL A 143 -6.60 2.14 4.37
N LEU A 144 -6.17 2.33 3.12
CA LEU A 144 -4.94 1.74 2.58
C LEU A 144 -3.71 2.17 3.39
N VAL A 145 -3.59 3.46 3.74
CA VAL A 145 -2.50 3.98 4.59
C VAL A 145 -2.49 3.29 5.96
N VAL A 146 -3.65 3.17 6.61
CA VAL A 146 -3.76 2.52 7.93
C VAL A 146 -3.44 1.03 7.81
N ILE A 147 -3.98 0.33 6.82
CA ILE A 147 -3.75 -1.10 6.59
C ILE A 147 -2.29 -1.41 6.37
N GLY A 148 -1.62 -0.65 5.50
CA GLY A 148 -0.21 -0.87 5.21
C GLY A 148 0.67 -0.76 6.46
N ARG A 149 0.31 0.13 7.39
CA ARG A 149 0.96 0.22 8.70
C ARG A 149 0.60 -0.94 9.64
N LEU A 150 -0.65 -1.42 9.62
CA LEU A 150 -1.09 -2.57 10.42
C LEU A 150 -0.31 -3.85 10.10
N PHE A 151 0.19 -4.02 8.87
CA PHE A 151 0.96 -5.21 8.48
C PHE A 151 2.18 -5.45 9.38
N TYR A 152 2.88 -4.40 9.77
CA TYR A 152 4.05 -4.50 10.66
C TYR A 152 3.70 -4.81 12.12
N LEU A 153 2.42 -4.70 12.51
CA LEU A 153 1.94 -5.05 13.85
C LEU A 153 1.31 -6.45 13.89
N ILE A 154 1.10 -7.08 12.73
CA ILE A 154 0.53 -8.42 12.62
C ILE A 154 1.66 -9.44 12.53
N PRO A 155 1.66 -10.51 13.35
CA PRO A 155 2.67 -11.54 13.29
C PRO A 155 2.79 -12.13 11.88
N PRO A 156 4.02 -12.35 11.37
CA PRO A 156 4.22 -12.74 9.98
C PRO A 156 3.44 -14.00 9.56
N PHE A 157 3.34 -15.01 10.43
CA PHE A 157 2.58 -16.22 10.14
C PHE A 157 1.09 -15.94 9.92
N LYS A 158 0.50 -14.98 10.64
CA LYS A 158 -0.90 -14.57 10.43
C LYS A 158 -1.03 -13.76 9.16
N LEU A 159 -0.09 -12.84 8.90
CA LEU A 159 -0.09 -12.00 7.70
C LEU A 159 0.04 -12.84 6.42
N LYS A 160 0.93 -13.83 6.41
CA LYS A 160 1.09 -14.82 5.31
C LYS A 160 -0.22 -15.51 4.96
N ASN A 161 -1.06 -15.81 5.94
CA ASN A 161 -2.37 -16.43 5.72
C ASN A 161 -3.43 -15.48 5.16
N GLN A 162 -3.18 -14.17 5.17
CA GLN A 162 -4.10 -13.16 4.62
C GLN A 162 -3.75 -12.76 3.17
N VAL A 163 -2.58 -13.13 2.64
CA VAL A 163 -2.08 -12.64 1.34
C VAL A 163 -3.08 -12.87 0.21
N ASN A 164 -3.57 -14.11 0.02
CA ASN A 164 -4.53 -14.42 -1.06
C ASN A 164 -5.81 -13.59 -0.99
N TRP A 165 -6.23 -13.21 0.21
CA TRP A 165 -7.42 -12.37 0.39
C TRP A 165 -7.11 -10.88 0.18
N LEU A 166 -5.98 -10.39 0.71
CA LEU A 166 -5.51 -9.02 0.52
C LEU A 166 -5.26 -8.72 -0.96
N THR A 167 -4.61 -9.63 -1.69
CA THR A 167 -4.35 -9.47 -3.13
C THR A 167 -5.65 -9.36 -3.92
N ARG A 168 -6.63 -10.25 -3.66
CA ARG A 168 -7.96 -10.17 -4.31
C ARG A 168 -8.67 -8.86 -4.01
N TRP A 169 -8.56 -8.36 -2.78
CA TRP A 169 -9.16 -7.09 -2.43
C TRP A 169 -8.47 -5.91 -3.11
N LEU A 170 -7.13 -5.86 -3.13
CA LEU A 170 -6.37 -4.81 -3.81
C LEU A 170 -6.69 -4.76 -5.31
N MET A 171 -6.80 -5.91 -5.97
CA MET A 171 -7.27 -5.99 -7.36
C MET A 171 -8.69 -5.44 -7.56
N SER A 172 -9.53 -5.46 -6.52
CA SER A 172 -10.87 -4.85 -6.59
C SER A 172 -10.86 -3.33 -6.37
N VAL A 173 -9.80 -2.80 -5.75
CA VAL A 173 -9.62 -1.36 -5.48
C VAL A 173 -8.87 -0.67 -6.63
N ILE A 174 -7.95 -1.36 -7.30
CA ILE A 174 -7.20 -0.82 -8.45
C ILE A 174 -8.10 -0.39 -9.63
N SER A 175 -9.33 -0.89 -9.67
CA SER A 175 -10.34 -0.53 -10.69
C SER A 175 -11.22 0.66 -10.28
N THR A 176 -10.99 1.28 -9.12
CA THR A 176 -11.70 2.47 -8.64
C THR A 176 -10.87 3.74 -8.89
N LYS A 177 -11.37 4.91 -8.47
CA LYS A 177 -10.69 6.21 -8.70
C LYS A 177 -9.69 6.55 -7.57
N VAL A 178 -9.17 5.53 -6.90
CA VAL A 178 -8.16 5.70 -5.84
C VAL A 178 -6.85 6.14 -6.45
N THR A 179 -6.18 7.12 -5.84
CA THR A 179 -4.89 7.58 -6.33
C THR A 179 -3.86 6.44 -6.32
N PRO A 180 -3.15 6.16 -7.44
CA PRO A 180 -2.21 5.04 -7.58
C PRO A 180 -1.20 4.90 -6.44
N PHE A 181 -0.69 6.04 -5.95
CA PHE A 181 0.25 6.11 -4.82
C PHE A 181 -0.17 5.27 -3.61
N TYR A 182 -1.43 5.32 -3.19
CA TYR A 182 -1.89 4.60 -2.01
C TYR A 182 -1.95 3.08 -2.22
N ILE A 183 -2.15 2.64 -3.47
CA ILE A 183 -2.12 1.23 -3.85
C ILE A 183 -0.69 0.72 -3.80
N SER A 184 0.25 1.42 -4.48
CA SER A 184 1.68 1.09 -4.44
C SER A 184 2.23 1.07 -3.03
N GLN A 185 1.87 2.06 -2.20
CA GLN A 185 2.28 2.11 -0.80
C GLN A 185 1.79 0.89 -0.03
N CYS A 186 0.52 0.51 -0.17
CA CYS A 186 -0.03 -0.64 0.52
C CYS A 186 0.61 -1.97 0.06
N ILE A 187 0.85 -2.14 -1.25
CA ILE A 187 1.52 -3.33 -1.80
C ILE A 187 2.96 -3.41 -1.28
N PHE A 188 3.70 -2.30 -1.38
CA PHE A 188 5.08 -2.23 -0.87
C PHE A 188 5.14 -2.63 0.61
N GLN A 189 4.29 -2.05 1.45
CA GLN A 189 4.28 -2.34 2.89
C GLN A 189 3.88 -3.79 3.20
N LEU A 190 2.98 -4.40 2.41
CA LEU A 190 2.65 -5.81 2.55
C LEU A 190 3.87 -6.70 2.29
N VAL A 191 4.52 -6.48 1.15
CA VAL A 191 5.68 -7.27 0.73
C VAL A 191 6.86 -7.07 1.67
N ASP A 192 7.12 -5.82 2.08
CA ASP A 192 8.17 -5.47 3.03
C ASP A 192 7.95 -6.11 4.41
N ALA A 193 6.73 -6.01 4.97
CA ALA A 193 6.40 -6.65 6.24
C ALA A 193 6.55 -8.19 6.19
N LEU A 194 6.25 -8.81 5.05
CA LEU A 194 6.47 -10.24 4.84
C LEU A 194 7.97 -10.58 4.74
N ALA A 195 8.74 -9.76 4.03
CA ALA A 195 10.19 -9.93 3.85
C ALA A 195 10.96 -9.82 5.18
N LEU A 196 10.53 -8.94 6.09
CA LEU A 196 11.12 -8.80 7.44
C LEU A 196 11.08 -10.11 8.25
N SER A 197 10.19 -11.04 7.91
CA SER A 197 10.13 -12.36 8.55
C SER A 197 11.15 -13.38 8.01
N GLY A 198 12.02 -12.97 7.09
CA GLY A 198 13.03 -13.82 6.45
C GLY A 198 12.51 -14.71 5.33
N CYS A 199 11.19 -14.82 5.13
CA CYS A 199 10.60 -15.47 3.96
C CYS A 199 9.22 -14.91 3.61
N GLY A 200 8.89 -14.84 2.31
CA GLY A 200 7.60 -14.32 1.84
C GLY A 200 6.42 -15.28 2.05
N GLY A 201 6.69 -16.59 2.14
CA GLY A 201 5.68 -17.65 2.32
C GLY A 201 5.00 -18.10 1.02
N ILE A 202 4.42 -19.31 1.03
CA ILE A 202 3.85 -19.96 -0.16
C ILE A 202 2.67 -19.16 -0.76
N ASN A 203 1.86 -18.51 0.07
CA ASN A 203 0.75 -17.69 -0.41
C ASN A 203 1.21 -16.46 -1.19
N LEU A 204 2.34 -15.85 -0.80
CA LEU A 204 2.92 -14.74 -1.57
C LEU A 204 3.46 -15.24 -2.90
N GLU A 205 4.15 -16.37 -2.90
CA GLU A 205 4.64 -17.03 -4.12
C GLU A 205 3.49 -17.31 -5.11
N TYR A 206 2.38 -17.90 -4.63
CA TYR A 206 1.20 -18.20 -5.45
C TYR A 206 0.48 -16.94 -5.98
N GLN A 207 0.72 -15.78 -5.38
CA GLN A 207 0.13 -14.51 -5.81
C GLN A 207 1.10 -13.60 -6.56
N LEU A 208 2.32 -14.07 -6.88
CA LEU A 208 3.34 -13.27 -7.55
C LEU A 208 2.84 -12.67 -8.87
N GLU A 209 2.19 -13.44 -9.73
CA GLU A 209 1.68 -12.94 -11.01
C GLU A 209 0.67 -11.79 -10.78
N ASN A 210 -0.32 -11.99 -9.90
CA ASN A 210 -1.30 -10.94 -9.57
C ASN A 210 -0.65 -9.68 -8.98
N ILE A 211 0.35 -9.84 -8.10
CA ILE A 211 1.02 -8.70 -7.45
C ILE A 211 1.90 -7.95 -8.44
N THR A 212 2.67 -8.67 -9.25
CA THR A 212 3.53 -8.07 -10.29
C THR A 212 2.69 -7.37 -11.35
N ASP A 213 1.56 -7.93 -11.77
CA ASP A 213 0.61 -7.27 -12.67
C ASP A 213 0.07 -5.96 -12.09
N MET A 214 -0.33 -5.96 -10.80
CA MET A 214 -0.76 -4.73 -10.14
C MET A 214 0.38 -3.70 -10.10
N LEU A 215 1.60 -4.09 -9.76
CA LEU A 215 2.76 -3.20 -9.72
C LEU A 215 3.08 -2.62 -11.10
N PHE A 216 3.00 -3.43 -12.16
CA PHE A 216 3.17 -2.96 -13.54
C PHE A 216 2.12 -1.93 -13.93
N ASN A 217 0.86 -2.13 -13.53
CA ASN A 217 -0.16 -1.09 -13.74
C ASN A 217 0.23 0.22 -13.07
N GLN A 218 0.85 0.17 -11.88
CA GLN A 218 1.29 1.39 -11.17
C GLN A 218 2.49 2.06 -11.85
N LEU A 219 3.41 1.29 -12.44
CA LEU A 219 4.57 1.83 -13.18
C LEU A 219 4.17 2.45 -14.52
N ASN A 220 3.12 1.93 -15.16
CA ASN A 220 2.59 2.46 -16.42
C ASN A 220 1.80 3.76 -16.26
N GLU A 221 1.50 4.19 -15.03
CA GLU A 221 0.90 5.49 -14.76
C GLU A 221 1.85 6.62 -15.18
N LYS A 222 1.30 7.66 -15.80
CA LYS A 222 2.13 8.79 -16.27
C LYS A 222 2.76 9.50 -15.08
N VAL A 223 4.09 9.54 -15.06
CA VAL A 223 4.85 10.25 -14.02
C VAL A 223 4.71 11.75 -14.23
N ASN A 224 4.15 12.43 -13.24
CA ASN A 224 4.10 13.87 -13.15
C ASN A 224 5.12 14.35 -12.12
N ASN A 225 6.26 14.87 -12.59
CA ASN A 225 7.36 15.30 -11.72
C ASN A 225 7.00 16.48 -10.80
N SER A 226 5.91 17.21 -11.07
CA SER A 226 5.44 18.26 -10.16
C SER A 226 4.56 17.73 -9.01
N ASP A 227 4.12 16.47 -9.09
CA ASP A 227 3.29 15.83 -8.07
C ASP A 227 4.10 14.80 -7.28
N SER A 228 4.31 15.07 -5.99
CA SER A 228 5.05 14.19 -5.09
C SER A 228 4.45 12.79 -5.00
N HIS A 229 3.12 12.63 -5.07
CA HIS A 229 2.51 11.30 -5.01
C HIS A 229 2.79 10.50 -6.28
N SER A 230 2.80 11.14 -7.45
CA SER A 230 3.14 10.50 -8.72
C SER A 230 4.58 9.97 -8.72
N VAL A 231 5.55 10.76 -8.24
CA VAL A 231 6.95 10.33 -8.13
C VAL A 231 7.11 9.18 -7.12
N LEU A 232 6.48 9.31 -5.94
CA LEU A 232 6.56 8.26 -4.91
C LEU A 232 5.86 6.96 -5.32
N ASN A 233 4.80 7.03 -6.13
CA ASN A 233 4.11 5.86 -6.65
C ASN A 233 5.07 4.94 -7.41
N HIS A 234 5.81 5.50 -8.37
CA HIS A 234 6.76 4.74 -9.18
C HIS A 234 7.89 4.15 -8.32
N SER A 235 8.46 4.97 -7.42
CA SER A 235 9.52 4.54 -6.50
C SER A 235 9.08 3.38 -5.58
N LEU A 236 7.86 3.45 -5.03
CA LEU A 236 7.33 2.38 -4.16
C LEU A 236 7.08 1.09 -4.94
N ALA A 237 6.59 1.19 -6.17
CA ALA A 237 6.39 0.03 -7.03
C ALA A 237 7.73 -0.66 -7.39
N GLN A 238 8.75 0.12 -7.75
CA GLN A 238 10.11 -0.39 -7.99
C GLN A 238 10.69 -1.09 -6.75
N ARG A 239 10.60 -0.45 -5.57
CA ARG A 239 11.08 -1.04 -4.32
C ARG A 239 10.36 -2.35 -3.97
N ALA A 240 9.06 -2.46 -4.26
CA ALA A 240 8.32 -3.70 -4.09
C ALA A 240 8.87 -4.80 -5.01
N PHE A 241 9.16 -4.50 -6.28
CA PHE A 241 9.83 -5.44 -7.19
C PHE A 241 11.19 -5.89 -6.64
N CYS A 242 12.04 -4.97 -6.15
CA CYS A 242 13.34 -5.35 -5.57
C CYS A 242 13.18 -6.34 -4.40
N ILE A 243 12.20 -6.14 -3.52
CA ILE A 243 11.94 -7.08 -2.42
C ILE A 243 11.42 -8.42 -2.95
N LEU A 244 10.49 -8.42 -3.90
CA LEU A 244 9.98 -9.66 -4.49
C LEU A 244 11.10 -10.45 -5.17
N THR A 245 12.01 -9.80 -5.91
CA THR A 245 13.15 -10.47 -6.54
C THR A 245 14.11 -11.04 -5.50
N LYS A 246 14.34 -10.35 -4.37
CA LYS A 246 15.16 -10.90 -3.27
C LYS A 246 14.55 -12.17 -2.67
N LEU A 247 13.22 -12.27 -2.66
CA LEU A 247 12.50 -13.43 -2.11
C LEU A 247 12.30 -14.57 -3.13
N TYR A 248 12.09 -14.24 -4.41
CA TYR A 248 11.64 -15.16 -5.47
C TYR A 248 12.30 -14.84 -6.83
N SER A 249 13.63 -14.74 -6.85
CA SER A 249 14.40 -14.24 -8.01
C SER A 249 14.03 -14.92 -9.33
N ASP A 250 14.06 -16.24 -9.39
CA ASP A 250 13.78 -16.99 -10.63
C ASP A 250 12.34 -16.76 -11.13
N GLN A 251 11.36 -16.78 -10.22
CA GLN A 251 9.94 -16.60 -10.55
C GLN A 251 9.65 -15.16 -11.01
N VAL A 252 10.21 -14.17 -10.32
CA VAL A 252 10.01 -12.76 -10.68
C VAL A 252 10.67 -12.47 -12.02
N VAL A 253 11.91 -12.93 -12.25
CA VAL A 253 12.56 -12.73 -13.55
C VAL A 253 11.81 -13.42 -14.68
N PHE A 254 11.27 -14.62 -14.46
CA PHE A 254 10.41 -15.26 -15.45
C PHE A 254 9.18 -14.41 -15.81
N LEU A 255 8.52 -13.83 -14.80
CA LEU A 255 7.38 -12.93 -15.02
C LEU A 255 7.78 -11.66 -15.77
N LEU A 256 8.91 -11.04 -15.41
CA LEU A 256 9.44 -9.88 -16.11
C LEU A 256 9.77 -10.21 -17.58
N GLN A 257 10.38 -11.36 -17.87
CA GLN A 257 10.66 -11.82 -19.25
C GLN A 257 9.36 -11.98 -20.04
N LYS A 258 8.36 -12.65 -19.46
CA LYS A 258 7.03 -12.79 -20.06
C LYS A 258 6.40 -11.42 -20.37
N THR A 259 6.60 -10.41 -19.51
CA THR A 259 6.10 -9.05 -19.74
C THR A 259 6.88 -8.30 -20.83
N MET A 260 8.19 -8.54 -20.98
CA MET A 260 8.98 -7.97 -22.08
C MET A 260 8.48 -8.43 -23.46
N GLU A 261 8.06 -9.69 -23.57
CA GLU A 261 7.48 -10.28 -24.79
C GLU A 261 6.04 -9.80 -25.08
N SER A 262 5.53 -8.82 -24.32
CA SER A 262 4.23 -8.23 -24.56
C SER A 262 4.19 -7.49 -25.90
N LYS A 263 3.00 -7.50 -26.53
CA LYS A 263 2.74 -6.66 -27.72
C LYS A 263 2.47 -5.20 -27.37
N ASP A 264 2.37 -4.87 -26.08
CA ASP A 264 2.14 -3.52 -25.58
C ASP A 264 3.48 -2.85 -25.27
N PRO A 265 3.93 -1.86 -26.06
CA PRO A 265 5.23 -1.22 -25.88
C PRO A 265 5.39 -0.59 -24.50
N ALA A 266 4.32 -0.09 -23.88
CA ALA A 266 4.40 0.51 -22.55
C ALA A 266 4.76 -0.54 -21.49
N LYS A 267 4.14 -1.73 -21.56
CA LYS A 267 4.46 -2.85 -20.66
C LYS A 267 5.87 -3.36 -20.88
N THR A 268 6.29 -3.47 -22.14
CA THR A 268 7.65 -3.89 -22.49
C THR A 268 8.71 -2.94 -21.92
N VAL A 269 8.52 -1.62 -22.10
CA VAL A 269 9.43 -0.60 -21.56
C VAL A 269 9.45 -0.64 -20.03
N SER A 270 8.30 -0.76 -19.37
CA SER A 270 8.24 -0.88 -17.91
C SER A 270 8.93 -2.14 -17.38
N ALA A 271 8.80 -3.28 -18.07
CA ALA A 271 9.52 -4.50 -17.72
C ALA A 271 11.03 -4.34 -17.85
N LEU A 272 11.51 -3.71 -18.93
CA LEU A 272 12.92 -3.38 -19.11
C LEU A 272 13.44 -2.44 -18.01
N GLN A 273 12.68 -1.41 -17.64
CA GLN A 273 13.07 -0.49 -16.57
C GLN A 273 13.19 -1.23 -15.22
N VAL A 274 12.21 -2.07 -14.88
CA VAL A 274 12.29 -2.90 -13.67
C VAL A 274 13.49 -3.83 -13.71
N PHE A 275 13.82 -4.43 -14.87
CA PHE A 275 15.01 -5.25 -15.03
C PHE A 275 16.29 -4.49 -14.72
N VAL A 276 16.44 -3.26 -15.25
CA VAL A 276 17.60 -2.40 -14.98
C VAL A 276 17.74 -2.15 -13.48
N ASP A 277 16.65 -1.73 -12.83
CA ASP A 277 16.68 -1.37 -11.41
C ASP A 277 16.97 -2.60 -10.53
N VAL A 278 16.27 -3.71 -10.79
CA VAL A 278 16.42 -4.95 -10.03
C VAL A 278 17.81 -5.56 -10.19
N PHE A 279 18.40 -5.55 -11.38
CA PHE A 279 19.72 -6.14 -11.61
C PHE A 279 20.85 -5.28 -11.03
N GLN A 280 20.62 -3.97 -10.88
CA GLN A 280 21.55 -3.09 -10.17
C GLN A 280 21.49 -3.30 -8.64
N GLU A 281 20.31 -3.54 -8.09
CA GLU A 281 20.11 -3.62 -6.64
C GLU A 281 20.18 -5.04 -6.04
N VAL A 282 19.93 -6.07 -6.86
CA VAL A 282 19.80 -7.46 -6.40
C VAL A 282 20.78 -8.35 -7.16
N PRO A 283 21.75 -9.00 -6.48
CA PRO A 283 22.66 -9.95 -7.13
C PRO A 283 21.89 -11.07 -7.83
N GLN A 284 22.25 -11.34 -9.08
CA GLN A 284 21.62 -12.37 -9.91
C GLN A 284 22.60 -13.50 -10.21
N THR A 285 22.06 -14.68 -10.52
CA THR A 285 22.88 -15.81 -10.98
C THR A 285 23.32 -15.59 -12.42
N GLU A 286 24.51 -16.08 -12.78
CA GLU A 286 25.04 -16.01 -14.16
C GLU A 286 24.08 -16.65 -15.18
N LYS A 287 23.43 -17.76 -14.79
CA LYS A 287 22.41 -18.43 -15.60
C LYS A 287 21.25 -17.50 -15.93
N LEU A 288 20.79 -16.71 -14.96
CA LEU A 288 19.67 -15.79 -15.12
C LEU A 288 20.08 -14.58 -15.95
N GLN A 289 21.27 -14.02 -15.70
CA GLN A 289 21.86 -12.95 -16.51
C GLN A 289 21.99 -13.36 -17.98
N SER A 290 22.51 -14.57 -18.24
CA SER A 290 22.62 -15.09 -19.60
C SER A 290 21.27 -15.20 -20.29
N LYS A 291 20.24 -15.73 -19.61
CA LYS A 291 18.88 -15.80 -20.18
C LYS A 291 18.31 -14.42 -20.53
N VAL A 292 18.40 -13.46 -19.62
CA VAL A 292 17.89 -12.09 -19.85
C VAL A 292 18.64 -11.41 -20.99
N MET A 293 19.97 -11.57 -21.05
CA MET A 293 20.79 -11.04 -22.14
C MET A 293 20.33 -11.57 -23.50
N HIS A 294 20.05 -12.87 -23.64
CA HIS A 294 19.53 -13.43 -24.89
C HIS A 294 18.16 -12.82 -25.26
N SER A 295 17.24 -12.68 -24.30
CA SER A 295 15.93 -12.05 -24.55
C SER A 295 16.07 -10.59 -25.03
N VAL A 296 16.95 -9.79 -24.40
CA VAL A 296 17.19 -8.39 -24.79
C VAL A 296 17.82 -8.30 -26.17
N ILE A 297 18.81 -9.15 -26.49
CA ILE A 297 19.44 -9.16 -27.82
C ILE A 297 18.42 -9.48 -28.91
N ASN A 298 17.56 -10.48 -28.69
CA ASN A 298 16.52 -10.84 -29.67
C ASN A 298 15.55 -9.68 -29.91
N MET A 299 15.12 -8.99 -28.85
CA MET A 299 14.25 -7.82 -28.97
C MET A 299 14.88 -6.69 -29.77
N ILE A 300 16.16 -6.38 -29.52
CA ILE A 300 16.90 -5.39 -30.31
C ILE A 300 16.89 -5.82 -31.79
N GLN A 301 17.21 -7.07 -32.08
CA GLN A 301 17.24 -7.56 -33.47
C GLN A 301 15.87 -7.48 -34.16
N GLU A 302 14.77 -7.77 -33.45
CA GLU A 302 13.41 -7.66 -33.98
C GLU A 302 12.98 -6.21 -34.24
N ASP A 303 13.32 -5.26 -33.36
CA ASP A 303 13.03 -3.83 -33.54
C ASP A 303 13.84 -3.20 -34.69
N PHE A 304 15.03 -3.74 -34.99
CA PHE A 304 15.90 -3.28 -36.07
C PHE A 304 15.73 -4.04 -37.39
N GLU A 305 14.89 -5.08 -37.49
CA GLU A 305 14.57 -5.72 -38.79
C GLU A 305 13.75 -4.72 -39.67
N PRO A 306 14.26 -4.30 -40.84
CA PRO A 306 13.54 -3.37 -41.68
C PRO A 306 12.27 -4.01 -42.22
N VAL A 307 11.16 -3.27 -42.13
CA VAL A 307 9.80 -3.57 -42.65
C VAL A 307 9.78 -4.03 -44.13
N SER A 308 10.89 -3.89 -44.84
CA SER A 308 11.11 -4.24 -46.26
C SER A 308 10.83 -5.70 -46.65
N ARG A 309 10.81 -6.68 -45.73
CA ARG A 309 10.52 -8.09 -46.11
C ARG A 309 9.04 -8.44 -46.22
N LYS A 310 8.11 -7.59 -45.75
CA LYS A 310 6.66 -7.85 -45.87
C LYS A 310 6.02 -7.32 -47.16
N ALA A 311 6.77 -6.58 -47.99
CA ALA A 311 6.24 -5.98 -49.23
C ALA A 311 6.57 -6.76 -50.53
N GLU A 312 7.44 -7.77 -50.50
CA GLU A 312 7.93 -8.42 -51.73
C GLU A 312 7.27 -9.76 -52.09
N CYS A 313 6.28 -10.25 -51.33
CA CYS A 313 5.60 -11.52 -51.63
C CYS A 313 4.12 -11.42 -52.05
N SER A 314 3.63 -10.26 -52.51
CA SER A 314 2.24 -10.12 -53.00
C SER A 314 2.10 -9.52 -54.40
N GLY A 315 3.17 -9.53 -55.22
CA GLY A 315 3.19 -8.72 -56.44
C GLY A 315 3.70 -9.35 -57.72
N TRP A 316 3.83 -10.68 -57.89
CA TRP A 316 4.28 -11.26 -59.16
C TRP A 316 3.47 -12.50 -59.57
N GLU A 317 2.21 -12.30 -59.94
CA GLU A 317 1.49 -13.21 -60.83
C GLU A 317 0.63 -12.40 -61.81
N GLY A 318 0.86 -12.63 -63.12
CA GLY A 318 -0.06 -12.18 -64.17
C GLY A 318 0.45 -11.07 -65.07
N ARG A 319 1.30 -11.41 -66.05
CA ARG A 319 1.13 -10.96 -67.45
C ARG A 319 2.07 -11.70 -68.42
N ARG A 320 1.55 -12.80 -68.98
CA ARG A 320 1.87 -13.45 -70.26
C ARG A 320 0.59 -14.24 -70.59
N LEU A 321 -0.09 -14.20 -71.74
CA LEU A 321 0.15 -13.70 -73.09
C LEU A 321 -1.23 -13.50 -73.74
N LEU A 322 -1.40 -12.45 -74.55
CA LEU A 322 -2.37 -12.42 -75.65
C LEU A 322 -1.65 -11.85 -76.87
N SER A 323 -1.13 -12.77 -77.69
CA SER A 323 -0.88 -12.67 -79.13
C SER A 323 -0.05 -13.87 -79.55
#